data_AF-A0A7J3S8G0-F1
#
_entry.id   AF-A0A7J3S8G0-F1
#
_cell.length_a   1.000
_cell.length_b   1.000
_cell.length_c   1.000
_cell.angle_alpha   90.00
_cell.angle_beta   90.00
_cell.angle_gamma   90.00
#
_symmetry.space_group_name_H-M   'P 1'
#
loop_
_entity.id
_entity.type
_entity.pdbx_description
1 polymer ?
#
loop_
_entity_poly.entity_id
_entity_poly.type
_entity_poly.pdbx_seq_one_letter_code
_entity_poly.pdbx_strand_id
1 'polypeptide(L)'
;MSPPPEGVNPEDIQGKRITELPGYFHRGIVRILREVDTTGEPKSFTIPYYEGGELRAWAKGTVYKVSRGEIIVTLKHVTEVKKLEEEIEEKEQYKSIFENTSSATAILEEDTIISLCNREFEKLTGYSREEIEGKKSWTEFVVGEDLE
;
A
#
# COMPACT_ATOMS: atom_id res chain seq x y z
N MET A 1 -16.45 -17.92 8.84
CA MET A 1 -16.81 -17.37 7.51
C MET A 1 -16.87 -15.86 7.67
N SER A 2 -16.13 -15.08 6.88
CA SER A 2 -16.29 -13.62 6.88
C SER A 2 -17.70 -13.27 6.39
N PRO A 3 -18.37 -12.27 6.99
CA PRO A 3 -19.72 -11.91 6.58
C PRO A 3 -19.72 -11.46 5.12
N PRO A 4 -20.81 -11.71 4.36
CA PRO A 4 -21.00 -11.07 3.07
C PRO A 4 -20.93 -9.55 3.25
N PRO A 5 -20.50 -8.79 2.22
CA PRO A 5 -20.60 -7.33 2.25
C PRO A 5 -22.02 -6.94 2.67
N GLU A 6 -22.14 -6.02 3.62
CA GLU A 6 -23.42 -5.61 4.20
C GLU A 6 -24.41 -5.27 3.09
N GLY A 7 -25.60 -5.89 3.12
CA GLY A 7 -26.67 -5.65 2.15
C GLY A 7 -26.83 -6.69 1.04
N VAL A 8 -26.06 -7.77 1.01
CA VAL A 8 -26.26 -8.86 0.04
C VAL A 8 -26.82 -10.11 0.72
N ASN A 9 -28.12 -10.39 0.52
CA ASN A 9 -28.76 -11.60 1.02
C ASN A 9 -28.34 -12.81 0.15
N PRO A 10 -27.86 -13.92 0.74
CA PRO A 10 -27.51 -15.14 -0.01
C PRO A 10 -28.61 -15.63 -0.96
N GLU A 11 -29.87 -15.50 -0.55
CA GLU A 11 -31.04 -15.92 -1.35
C GLU A 11 -31.17 -15.13 -2.66
N ASP A 12 -30.69 -13.88 -2.70
CA ASP A 12 -30.72 -13.03 -3.88
C ASP A 12 -29.64 -13.38 -4.90
N ILE A 13 -28.66 -14.19 -4.53
CA ILE A 13 -27.54 -14.61 -5.39
C ILE A 13 -27.70 -16.07 -5.82
N GLN A 14 -28.18 -16.92 -4.90
CA GLN A 14 -28.21 -18.36 -5.10
C GLN A 14 -29.07 -18.75 -6.30
N GLY A 15 -28.52 -19.59 -7.19
CA GLY A 15 -29.21 -20.08 -8.38
C GLY A 15 -29.29 -19.09 -9.55
N LYS A 16 -28.89 -17.83 -9.38
CA LYS A 16 -28.81 -16.87 -10.47
C LYS A 16 -27.53 -17.04 -11.28
N ARG A 17 -27.57 -16.70 -12.56
CA ARG A 17 -26.33 -16.63 -13.36
C ARG A 17 -25.53 -15.42 -12.89
N ILE A 18 -24.20 -15.56 -12.83
CA ILE A 18 -23.33 -14.44 -12.47
C ILE A 18 -23.53 -13.19 -13.35
N THR A 19 -23.93 -13.38 -14.62
CA THR A 19 -24.25 -12.31 -15.57
C THR A 19 -25.57 -11.58 -15.28
N GLU A 20 -26.42 -12.15 -14.42
CA GLU A 20 -27.69 -11.54 -13.96
C GLU A 20 -27.51 -10.78 -12.66
N LEU A 21 -26.38 -10.93 -11.98
CA LEU A 21 -26.05 -10.16 -10.80
C LEU A 21 -25.67 -8.73 -11.19
N PRO A 22 -25.88 -7.74 -10.30
CA PRO A 22 -25.43 -6.37 -10.51
C PRO A 22 -23.97 -6.31 -10.99
N GLY A 23 -23.68 -5.38 -11.91
CA GLY A 23 -22.43 -5.44 -12.67
C GLY A 23 -21.12 -5.36 -11.87
N TYR A 24 -21.17 -4.90 -10.62
CA TYR A 24 -20.05 -4.94 -9.68
C TYR A 24 -19.71 -6.37 -9.23
N PHE A 25 -20.63 -7.33 -9.29
CA PHE A 25 -20.37 -8.75 -9.03
C PHE A 25 -19.68 -9.46 -10.18
N HIS A 26 -19.88 -9.01 -11.43
CA HIS A 26 -19.50 -9.80 -12.60
C HIS A 26 -18.46 -9.15 -13.53
N ARG A 27 -18.10 -7.86 -13.32
CA ARG A 27 -17.11 -7.18 -14.17
C ARG A 27 -15.77 -7.93 -14.11
N GLY A 28 -15.33 -8.46 -15.25
CA GLY A 28 -14.03 -9.12 -15.39
C GLY A 28 -13.92 -10.53 -14.78
N ILE A 29 -14.70 -10.86 -13.75
CA ILE A 29 -14.57 -12.15 -13.05
C ILE A 29 -14.90 -13.35 -13.93
N VAL A 30 -15.85 -13.23 -14.87
CA VAL A 30 -16.25 -14.33 -15.77
C VAL A 30 -15.06 -14.87 -16.58
N ARG A 31 -14.13 -13.99 -16.97
CA ARG A 31 -12.90 -14.40 -17.68
C ARG A 31 -12.02 -15.24 -16.77
N ILE A 32 -11.84 -14.80 -15.52
CA ILE A 32 -11.03 -15.52 -14.51
C ILE A 32 -11.67 -16.88 -14.23
N LEU A 33 -12.99 -16.95 -14.00
CA LEU A 33 -13.70 -18.21 -13.75
C LEU A 33 -13.49 -19.21 -14.90
N ARG A 34 -13.66 -18.78 -16.16
CA ARG A 34 -13.43 -19.65 -17.32
C ARG A 34 -12.00 -20.12 -17.43
N GLU A 35 -11.04 -19.25 -17.17
CA GLU A 35 -9.63 -19.58 -17.22
C GLU A 35 -9.26 -20.60 -16.15
N VAL A 36 -9.72 -20.43 -14.92
CA VAL A 36 -9.48 -21.38 -13.81
C VAL A 36 -10.18 -22.71 -14.08
N ASP A 37 -11.41 -22.73 -14.61
CA ASP A 37 -12.07 -23.98 -15.00
C ASP A 37 -11.34 -24.69 -16.15
N THR A 38 -10.74 -23.96 -17.08
CA THR A 38 -10.01 -24.55 -18.21
C THR A 38 -8.65 -25.10 -17.77
N THR A 39 -7.87 -24.30 -17.04
CA THR A 39 -6.47 -24.59 -16.69
C THR A 39 -6.33 -25.41 -15.41
N GLY A 40 -7.26 -25.26 -14.47
CA GLY A 40 -7.13 -25.76 -13.10
C GLY A 40 -6.22 -24.91 -12.20
N GLU A 41 -5.53 -23.90 -12.73
CA GLU A 41 -4.63 -23.06 -11.94
C GLU A 41 -5.42 -22.01 -11.15
N PRO A 42 -5.24 -21.91 -9.82
CA PRO A 42 -5.93 -20.89 -9.03
C PRO A 42 -5.51 -19.47 -9.42
N LYS A 43 -6.46 -18.54 -9.39
CA LYS A 43 -6.19 -17.11 -9.63
C LYS A 43 -6.71 -16.22 -8.53
N SER A 44 -5.88 -15.28 -8.12
CA SER A 44 -6.24 -14.23 -7.16
C SER A 44 -6.51 -12.91 -7.86
N PHE A 45 -7.41 -12.12 -7.30
CA PHE A 45 -7.71 -10.77 -7.72
C PHE A 45 -8.06 -9.92 -6.49
N THR A 46 -7.95 -8.61 -6.61
CA THR A 46 -8.28 -7.67 -5.54
C THR A 46 -9.38 -6.75 -6.03
N ILE A 47 -10.43 -6.58 -5.21
CA ILE A 47 -11.57 -5.71 -5.50
C ILE A 47 -11.70 -4.63 -4.42
N PRO A 48 -11.92 -3.36 -4.81
CA PRO A 48 -12.34 -2.32 -3.88
C PRO A 48 -13.82 -2.50 -3.50
N TYR A 49 -14.14 -2.22 -2.25
CA TYR A 49 -15.49 -2.17 -1.71
C TYR A 49 -15.84 -0.71 -1.38
N TYR A 50 -16.95 -0.24 -1.96
CA TYR A 50 -17.43 1.13 -1.80
C TYR A 50 -18.74 1.15 -1.03
N GLU A 51 -18.89 2.13 -0.13
CA GLU A 51 -20.12 2.40 0.60
C GLU A 51 -20.40 3.90 0.50
N GLY A 52 -21.61 4.30 0.07
CA GLY A 52 -21.93 5.71 -0.15
C GLY A 52 -21.08 6.42 -1.21
N GLY A 53 -20.36 5.67 -2.05
CA GLY A 53 -19.42 6.22 -3.05
C GLY A 53 -17.97 6.36 -2.56
N GLU A 54 -17.70 6.13 -1.28
CA GLU A 54 -16.36 6.16 -0.70
C GLU A 54 -15.74 4.76 -0.62
N LEU A 55 -14.44 4.66 -0.87
CA LEU A 55 -13.70 3.40 -0.70
C LEU A 55 -13.63 3.07 0.80
N ARG A 56 -14.26 1.96 1.19
CA ARG A 56 -14.25 1.48 2.58
C ARG A 56 -13.21 0.40 2.83
N ALA A 57 -13.04 -0.52 1.88
CA ALA A 57 -12.24 -1.70 2.09
C ALA A 57 -11.70 -2.29 0.78
N TRP A 58 -10.73 -3.18 0.93
CA TRP A 58 -10.22 -4.05 -0.11
C TRP A 58 -10.50 -5.51 0.24
N ALA A 59 -10.97 -6.29 -0.72
CA ALA A 59 -11.11 -7.74 -0.59
C ALA A 59 -10.28 -8.46 -1.65
N LYS A 60 -9.50 -9.44 -1.21
CA LYS A 60 -8.79 -10.38 -2.07
C LYS A 60 -9.68 -11.58 -2.33
N GLY A 61 -10.04 -11.76 -3.59
CA GLY A 61 -10.73 -12.96 -4.06
C GLY A 61 -9.75 -13.99 -4.59
N THR A 62 -9.94 -15.26 -4.26
CA THR A 62 -9.18 -16.36 -4.87
C THR A 62 -10.13 -17.39 -5.45
N VAL A 63 -9.92 -17.70 -6.71
CA VAL A 63 -10.71 -18.64 -7.50
C VAL A 63 -9.98 -19.99 -7.56
N TYR A 64 -10.68 -21.06 -7.22
CA TYR A 64 -10.19 -22.43 -7.25
C TYR A 64 -11.14 -23.31 -8.08
N LYS A 65 -10.58 -24.18 -8.92
CA LYS A 65 -11.33 -25.26 -9.56
C LYS A 65 -11.47 -26.43 -8.59
N VAL A 66 -12.70 -26.91 -8.37
CA VAL A 66 -12.97 -28.11 -7.57
C VAL A 66 -13.09 -29.32 -8.48
N SER A 67 -13.92 -29.20 -9.52
CA SER A 67 -14.13 -30.21 -10.53
C SER A 67 -14.54 -29.53 -11.85
N ARG A 68 -14.89 -30.30 -12.88
CA ARG A 68 -15.27 -29.72 -14.18
C ARG A 68 -16.59 -28.95 -14.03
N GLY A 69 -16.54 -27.63 -14.25
CA GLY A 69 -17.69 -26.75 -14.10
C GLY A 69 -18.00 -26.33 -12.66
N GLU A 70 -17.21 -26.77 -11.68
CA GLU A 70 -17.36 -26.40 -10.27
C GLU A 70 -16.18 -25.55 -9.81
N ILE A 71 -16.49 -24.32 -9.38
CA ILE A 71 -15.51 -23.32 -8.95
C ILE A 71 -15.91 -22.80 -7.57
N ILE A 72 -14.92 -22.61 -6.71
CA ILE A 72 -15.06 -21.89 -5.44
C ILE A 72 -14.33 -20.56 -5.55
N VAL A 73 -14.98 -19.50 -5.06
CA VAL A 73 -14.33 -18.19 -4.84
C VAL A 73 -14.30 -17.93 -3.34
N THR A 74 -13.10 -17.73 -2.79
CA THR A 74 -12.93 -17.25 -1.42
C THR A 74 -12.73 -15.75 -1.44
N LEU A 75 -13.24 -15.02 -0.44
CA LEU A 75 -13.02 -13.59 -0.28
C LEU A 75 -12.39 -13.35 1.09
N LYS A 76 -11.29 -12.60 1.12
CA LYS A 76 -10.60 -12.19 2.35
C LYS A 76 -10.46 -10.68 2.39
N HIS A 77 -10.83 -10.05 3.49
CA HIS A 77 -10.56 -8.64 3.72
C HIS A 77 -9.04 -8.40 3.83
N VAL A 78 -8.51 -7.43 3.10
CA VAL A 78 -7.07 -7.13 3.01
C VAL A 78 -6.74 -5.64 3.15
N THR A 79 -7.69 -4.83 3.62
CA THR A 79 -7.52 -3.38 3.75
C THR A 79 -6.33 -2.99 4.63
N GLU A 80 -6.16 -3.65 5.79
CA GLU A 80 -5.05 -3.34 6.70
C GLU A 80 -3.69 -3.64 6.07
N VAL A 81 -3.59 -4.77 5.37
CA VAL A 81 -2.37 -5.15 4.64
C VAL A 81 -2.06 -4.13 3.55
N LYS A 82 -3.07 -3.70 2.80
CA LYS A 82 -2.93 -2.68 1.75
C LYS A 82 -2.44 -1.34 2.29
N LYS A 83 -3.01 -0.86 3.39
CA LYS A 83 -2.58 0.38 4.04
C LYS A 83 -1.13 0.32 4.53
N LEU A 84 -0.73 -0.82 5.09
CA LEU A 84 0.66 -1.02 5.53
C LEU A 84 1.63 -1.10 4.35
N GLU A 85 1.25 -1.77 3.26
CA GLU A 85 2.04 -1.79 2.01
C GLU A 85 2.23 -0.37 1.46
N GLU A 86 1.16 0.42 1.41
CA GLU A 86 1.20 1.83 0.95
C GLU A 86 2.07 2.69 1.88
N GLU A 87 1.94 2.57 3.20
CA GLU A 87 2.75 3.34 4.16
C GLU A 87 4.25 2.99 4.06
N ILE A 88 4.58 1.71 3.83
CA ILE A 88 5.96 1.27 3.61
C ILE A 88 6.48 1.87 2.30
N GLU A 89 5.71 1.78 1.22
CA GLU A 89 6.11 2.32 -0.08
C GLU A 89 6.32 3.84 -0.04
N GLU A 90 5.42 4.58 0.63
CA GLU A 90 5.57 6.02 0.84
C GLU A 90 6.83 6.36 1.64
N LYS A 91 7.12 5.60 2.71
CA LYS A 91 8.35 5.77 3.51
C LYS A 91 9.61 5.47 2.70
N GLU A 92 9.59 4.43 1.86
CA GLU A 92 10.71 4.10 0.98
C GLU A 92 10.93 5.17 -0.10
N GLN A 93 9.86 5.68 -0.69
CA GLN A 93 9.93 6.79 -1.64
C GLN A 93 10.50 8.05 -0.98
N TYR A 94 10.00 8.42 0.20
CA TYR A 94 10.51 9.55 0.98
C TYR A 94 12.00 9.40 1.26
N LYS A 95 12.42 8.24 1.78
CA LYS A 95 13.83 7.95 2.07
C LYS A 95 14.69 8.02 0.81
N SER A 96 14.20 7.47 -0.29
CA SER A 96 14.91 7.50 -1.57
C SER A 96 15.10 8.92 -2.08
N ILE A 97 14.07 9.76 -2.02
CA ILE A 97 14.15 11.17 -2.42
C ILE A 97 15.13 11.91 -1.51
N PHE A 98 14.99 11.78 -0.18
CA PHE A 98 15.87 12.43 0.79
C PHE A 98 17.34 12.07 0.57
N GLU A 99 17.65 10.78 0.40
CA GLU A 99 19.03 10.29 0.26
C GLU A 99 19.66 10.55 -1.13
N ASN A 100 18.86 10.61 -2.20
CA ASN A 100 19.37 10.77 -3.57
C ASN A 100 19.23 12.20 -4.12
N THR A 101 18.69 13.14 -3.35
CA THR A 101 18.65 14.55 -3.77
C THR A 101 20.06 15.12 -3.86
N SER A 102 20.37 15.86 -4.93
CA SER A 102 21.70 16.45 -5.18
C SER A 102 22.05 17.62 -4.26
N SER A 103 21.17 17.98 -3.34
CA SER A 103 21.35 19.06 -2.36
C SER A 103 21.57 18.47 -0.98
N ALA A 104 22.54 19.01 -0.26
CA ALA A 104 22.72 18.74 1.16
C ALA A 104 21.45 19.13 1.92
N THR A 105 20.84 18.16 2.60
CA THR A 105 19.57 18.32 3.30
C THR A 105 19.68 17.71 4.69
N ALA A 106 19.20 18.43 5.69
CA ALA A 106 19.09 17.97 7.07
C ALA A 106 17.71 18.31 7.65
N ILE A 107 17.23 17.46 8.55
CA ILE A 107 16.02 17.66 9.34
C ILE A 107 16.47 18.02 10.75
N LEU A 108 15.88 19.07 11.29
CA LEU A 108 16.27 19.67 12.57
C LEU A 108 15.16 19.47 13.60
N GLU A 109 15.55 19.27 14.85
CA GLU A 109 14.67 19.36 16.01
C GLU A 109 14.49 20.83 16.44
N GLU A 110 13.53 21.09 17.34
CA GLU A 110 13.24 22.44 17.85
C GLU A 110 14.46 23.10 18.53
N ASP A 111 15.35 22.30 19.12
CA ASP A 111 16.56 22.74 19.81
C ASP A 111 17.77 22.92 18.89
N THR A 112 17.55 22.94 17.57
CA THR A 112 18.56 23.04 16.49
C THR A 112 19.41 21.80 16.25
N ILE A 113 19.22 20.72 17.01
CA ILE A 113 19.94 19.46 16.81
C ILE A 113 19.51 18.82 15.49
N ILE A 114 20.47 18.35 14.70
CA ILE A 114 20.21 17.64 13.46
C ILE A 114 19.69 16.24 13.80
N SER A 115 18.43 15.97 13.43
CA SER A 115 17.76 14.68 13.62
C SER A 115 18.16 13.68 12.54
N LEU A 116 18.15 14.11 11.28
CA LEU A 116 18.52 13.30 10.12
C LEU A 116 19.29 14.14 9.11
N CYS A 117 20.28 13.54 8.44
CA CYS A 117 20.98 14.19 7.34
C CYS A 117 21.10 13.23 6.15
N ASN A 118 21.09 13.76 4.92
CA ASN A 118 21.28 12.95 3.73
C ASN A 118 22.76 12.82 3.36
N ARG A 119 23.06 11.89 2.44
CA ARG A 119 24.43 11.65 1.98
C ARG A 119 25.15 12.90 1.44
N GLU A 120 24.46 13.83 0.79
CA GLU A 120 25.08 15.07 0.31
C GLU A 120 25.45 16.01 1.45
N PHE A 121 24.72 15.98 2.57
CA PHE A 121 25.06 16.74 3.77
C PHE A 121 26.33 16.17 4.45
N GLU A 122 26.48 14.85 4.53
CA GLU A 122 27.73 14.22 4.99
C GLU A 122 28.92 14.65 4.11
N LYS A 123 28.75 14.65 2.79
CA LYS A 123 29.79 15.09 1.85
C LYS A 123 30.14 16.58 1.99
N LEU A 124 29.13 17.42 2.17
CA LEU A 124 29.30 18.88 2.29
C LEU A 124 30.05 19.23 3.59
N THR A 125 29.67 18.62 4.70
CA THR A 125 30.24 18.93 6.02
C THR A 125 31.52 18.16 6.32
N GLY A 126 31.71 17.00 5.70
CA GLY A 126 32.84 16.10 5.93
C GLY A 126 32.67 15.18 7.15
N TYR A 127 31.55 15.25 7.86
CA TYR A 127 31.23 14.39 9.01
C TYR A 127 30.32 13.24 8.59
N SER A 128 30.44 12.08 9.24
CA SER A 128 29.51 10.98 9.01
C SER A 128 28.18 11.23 9.73
N ARG A 129 27.10 10.59 9.27
CA ARG A 129 25.78 10.71 9.91
C ARG A 129 25.84 10.34 11.39
N GLU A 130 26.64 9.35 11.77
CA GLU A 130 26.78 8.92 13.17
C GLU A 130 27.44 9.99 14.05
N GLU A 131 28.20 10.92 13.46
CA GLU A 131 28.80 12.05 14.16
C GLU A 131 27.87 13.25 14.23
N ILE A 132 26.92 13.35 13.29
CA ILE A 132 25.99 14.48 13.14
C ILE A 132 24.67 14.22 13.89
N GLU A 133 23.97 13.14 13.55
CA GLU A 133 22.58 12.87 13.93
C GLU A 133 22.45 12.71 15.46
N GLY A 134 21.57 13.53 16.05
CA GLY A 134 21.32 13.59 17.49
C GLY A 134 22.45 14.17 18.34
N LYS A 135 23.51 14.71 17.71
CA LYS A 135 24.73 15.15 18.42
C LYS A 135 25.15 16.57 18.09
N LYS A 136 24.90 17.03 16.87
CA LYS A 136 25.35 18.34 16.39
C LYS A 136 24.20 19.27 16.07
N SER A 137 24.39 20.55 16.38
CA SER A 137 23.50 21.61 15.93
C SER A 137 23.89 22.06 14.52
N TRP A 138 22.92 22.45 13.69
CA TRP A 138 23.21 23.05 12.38
C TRP A 138 24.06 24.33 12.51
N THR A 139 23.95 25.03 13.65
CA THR A 139 24.70 26.26 13.93
C THR A 139 26.22 26.04 14.00
N GLU A 140 26.69 24.82 14.27
CA GLU A 140 28.11 24.46 14.26
C GLU A 140 28.73 24.50 12.85
N PHE A 141 27.90 24.46 11.80
CA PHE A 141 28.33 24.45 10.40
C PHE A 141 28.23 25.82 9.73
N VAL A 142 27.82 26.85 10.48
CA VAL A 142 27.63 28.21 9.99
C VAL A 142 28.58 29.14 10.74
N VAL A 143 29.17 30.11 10.03
CA VAL A 143 30.07 31.10 10.64
C VAL A 143 29.24 32.03 11.51
N GLY A 144 29.75 32.37 12.71
CA GLY A 144 28.97 33.12 13.70
C GLY A 144 28.48 34.51 13.27
N GLU A 145 29.06 35.08 12.20
CA GLU A 145 28.60 36.34 11.59
C GLU A 145 27.28 36.18 10.81
N ASP A 146 26.91 34.95 10.43
CA ASP A 146 25.69 34.62 9.67
C ASP A 146 24.55 34.09 10.57
N LEU A 147 24.71 34.10 11.90
CA LEU A 147 23.74 33.56 12.88
C LEU A 147 22.75 34.62 13.43
N GLU A 148 22.60 35.78 12.76
CA GLU A 148 21.73 36.89 13.19
C GLU A 148 20.22 36.59 13.15
#